data_AF-A0A7J9K7G9-F1
#
_entry.id   AF-A0A7J9K7G9-F1
#
_cell.length_a   1.000
_cell.length_b   1.000
_cell.length_c   1.000
_cell.angle_alpha   90.00
_cell.angle_beta   90.00
_cell.angle_gamma   90.00
#
_symmetry.space_group_name_H-M   'P 1'
#
loop_
_entity.id
_entity.type
_entity.pdbx_description
1 polymer ?
#
loop_
_entity_poly.entity_id
_entity_poly.type
_entity_poly.pdbx_seq_one_letter_code
_entity_poly.pdbx_strand_id
1 'polypeptide(L)'
;MIPTLLIATFVFIIAFIATPPIDIDGIREPNMRPWTTVAYSAPVVVATTAEHNILMHMFHMLGIVGIFGGSLFSAMFGSMLTSSLIRETTENESTNGGYRFDQEKEIYN
;
A
#
# COMPACT_ATOMS: atom_id res chain seq x y z
N MET A 1 -0.51 16.59 -20.99
CA MET A 1 0.80 16.01 -20.65
C MET A 1 1.60 16.84 -19.64
N ILE A 2 1.62 18.18 -19.73
CA ILE A 2 2.43 19.06 -18.85
C ILE A 2 1.97 19.10 -17.35
N PRO A 3 0.67 19.10 -16.97
CA PRO A 3 0.26 19.14 -15.55
C PRO A 3 0.51 17.83 -14.78
N THR A 4 0.31 16.69 -15.45
CA THR A 4 0.53 15.34 -14.90
C THR A 4 2.00 15.01 -14.71
N LEU A 5 2.89 15.64 -15.48
CA LEU A 5 4.34 15.56 -15.28
C LEU A 5 4.82 16.40 -14.10
N LEU A 6 4.18 17.54 -13.82
CA LEU A 6 4.56 18.40 -12.70
C LEU A 6 4.16 17.83 -11.34
N ILE A 7 2.99 17.20 -11.22
CA ILE A 7 2.58 16.58 -9.96
C ILE A 7 3.38 15.29 -9.68
N ALA A 8 3.69 14.50 -10.72
CA ALA A 8 4.61 13.36 -10.59
C ALA A 8 6.03 13.79 -10.19
N THR A 9 6.51 14.93 -10.73
CA THR A 9 7.78 15.56 -10.33
C THR A 9 7.76 16.03 -8.87
N PHE A 10 6.62 16.52 -8.36
CA PHE A 10 6.49 17.01 -6.98
C PHE A 10 6.45 15.87 -5.95
N VAL A 11 5.72 14.81 -6.22
CA VAL A 11 5.63 13.65 -5.32
C VAL A 11 6.94 12.83 -5.32
N PHE A 12 7.67 12.77 -6.44
CA PHE A 12 9.01 12.14 -6.51
C PHE A 12 10.07 12.92 -5.71
N ILE A 13 10.02 14.25 -5.71
CA ILE A 13 10.92 15.11 -4.91
C ILE A 13 10.65 14.94 -3.41
N ILE A 14 9.38 14.85 -2.97
CA ILE A 14 9.04 14.59 -1.56
C ILE A 14 9.49 13.18 -1.13
N ALA A 15 9.32 12.19 -2.02
CA ALA A 15 9.78 10.82 -1.84
C ALA A 15 11.29 10.60 -2.13
N PHE A 16 12.11 11.66 -2.28
CA PHE A 16 13.59 11.59 -2.34
C PHE A 16 14.24 12.24 -1.11
N ILE A 17 13.49 13.07 -0.38
CA ILE A 17 13.97 13.83 0.78
C ILE A 17 13.43 13.24 2.10
N ALA A 18 12.18 12.78 2.13
CA ALA A 18 11.49 12.41 3.37
C ALA A 18 11.29 10.90 3.54
N THR A 19 11.82 10.08 2.64
CA THR A 19 11.62 8.64 2.60
C THR A 19 12.77 7.91 3.29
N PRO A 20 12.49 7.03 4.26
CA PRO A 20 13.51 6.25 4.92
C PRO A 20 14.08 5.13 4.02
N PRO A 21 15.22 4.52 4.41
CA PRO A 21 15.91 3.50 3.63
C PRO A 21 15.00 2.35 3.25
N ILE A 22 15.18 1.91 2.02
CA ILE A 22 14.35 0.96 1.32
C ILE A 22 15.36 -0.10 0.84
N ASP A 23 15.24 -1.34 1.33
CA ASP A 23 16.12 -2.43 0.88
C ASP A 23 15.68 -2.84 -0.54
N ILE A 24 16.63 -2.92 -1.47
CA ILE A 24 16.37 -3.20 -2.89
C ILE A 24 17.14 -4.46 -3.34
N ASP A 25 18.27 -4.73 -2.70
CA ASP A 25 19.27 -5.73 -3.13
C ASP A 25 19.09 -7.08 -2.44
N GLY A 26 18.27 -7.18 -1.40
CA GLY A 26 17.88 -8.46 -0.83
C GLY A 26 19.00 -9.23 -0.12
N ILE A 27 19.99 -8.54 0.44
CA ILE A 27 21.04 -9.13 1.30
C ILE A 27 20.94 -8.75 2.79
N ARG A 28 19.90 -8.01 3.20
CA ARG A 28 19.39 -7.90 4.59
C ARG A 28 20.37 -7.14 5.54
N GLU A 29 20.09 -5.98 6.15
CA GLU A 29 18.85 -5.45 6.78
C GLU A 29 19.02 -3.92 7.07
N PRO A 30 17.95 -3.11 7.23
CA PRO A 30 17.20 -3.06 8.49
C PRO A 30 15.84 -3.73 8.30
N ASN A 31 15.53 -4.65 9.19
CA ASN A 31 14.85 -5.88 8.85
C ASN A 31 13.39 -5.72 8.40
N MET A 32 13.18 -5.34 7.14
CA MET A 32 11.89 -5.45 6.44
C MET A 32 12.18 -5.75 4.97
N ARG A 33 11.58 -6.84 4.47
CA ARG A 33 11.85 -7.42 3.14
C ARG A 33 11.73 -6.36 2.03
N PRO A 34 12.56 -6.41 0.96
CA PRO A 34 12.67 -5.35 -0.08
C PRO A 34 11.41 -5.12 -0.94
N TRP A 35 10.32 -5.84 -0.66
CA TRP A 35 9.06 -5.79 -1.41
C TRP A 35 8.35 -4.44 -1.29
N THR A 36 8.58 -3.69 -0.22
CA THR A 36 7.94 -2.38 0.01
C THR A 36 8.34 -1.38 -1.06
N THR A 37 9.61 -1.36 -1.46
CA THR A 37 10.11 -0.47 -2.52
C THR A 37 9.71 -0.93 -3.91
N VAL A 38 9.68 -2.24 -4.16
CA VAL A 38 9.15 -2.80 -5.41
C VAL A 38 7.67 -2.39 -5.57
N ALA A 39 6.87 -2.49 -4.52
CA ALA A 39 5.48 -2.02 -4.52
C ALA A 39 5.37 -0.49 -4.72
N TYR A 40 6.29 0.30 -4.18
CA TYR A 40 6.30 1.77 -4.33
C TYR A 40 6.79 2.27 -5.70
N SER A 41 7.37 1.40 -6.54
CA SER A 41 7.76 1.72 -7.93
C SER A 41 6.60 1.65 -8.93
N ALA A 42 5.45 1.10 -8.52
CA ALA A 42 4.25 0.97 -9.35
C ALA A 42 3.45 2.25 -9.69
N PRO A 43 3.55 3.40 -8.99
CA PRO A 43 2.77 4.58 -9.31
C PRO A 43 3.46 5.41 -10.41
N VAL A 44 3.47 4.88 -11.64
CA VAL A 44 3.70 5.68 -12.84
C VAL A 44 2.61 5.33 -13.83
N VAL A 45 2.05 6.38 -14.45
CA VAL A 45 1.06 6.43 -15.55
C VAL A 45 -0.33 6.84 -15.09
N VAL A 46 -0.62 8.15 -15.19
CA VAL A 46 -1.86 8.68 -15.81
C VAL A 46 -1.56 10.09 -16.32
N ALA A 47 -1.20 10.23 -17.60
CA ALA A 47 -0.89 11.53 -18.21
C ALA A 47 -1.29 11.65 -19.70
N THR A 48 -1.97 10.64 -20.25
CA THR A 48 -2.21 10.52 -21.69
C THR A 48 -3.68 10.25 -21.97
N THR A 49 -4.57 11.11 -21.48
CA THR A 49 -6.01 10.90 -21.64
C THR A 49 -6.66 12.15 -22.21
N ALA A 50 -6.66 12.22 -23.55
CA ALA A 50 -7.55 13.07 -24.36
C ALA A 50 -7.59 12.60 -25.83
N GLU A 51 -6.52 11.97 -26.35
CA GLU A 51 -6.43 11.63 -27.78
C GLU A 51 -6.39 10.13 -28.10
N HIS A 52 -6.23 9.27 -27.08
CA HIS A 52 -6.12 7.83 -27.25
C HIS A 52 -7.25 7.17 -26.46
N ASN A 53 -8.10 6.37 -27.11
CA ASN A 53 -9.24 5.66 -26.52
C ASN A 53 -8.80 4.57 -25.51
N ILE A 54 -8.10 4.99 -24.45
CA ILE A 54 -7.33 4.16 -23.54
C ILE A 54 -8.21 3.25 -22.68
N LEU A 55 -9.50 3.60 -22.53
CA LEU A 55 -10.50 2.71 -21.92
C LEU A 55 -10.59 1.35 -22.62
N MET A 56 -10.32 1.31 -23.93
CA MET A 56 -10.35 0.08 -24.72
C MET A 56 -8.97 -0.59 -24.80
N HIS A 57 -7.94 -0.01 -24.18
CA HIS A 57 -6.58 -0.52 -24.24
C HIS A 57 -6.32 -1.54 -23.13
N MET A 58 -5.88 -2.74 -23.52
CA MET A 58 -5.69 -3.89 -22.62
C MET A 58 -4.83 -3.58 -21.39
N PHE A 59 -3.73 -2.82 -21.55
CA PHE A 59 -2.85 -2.47 -20.42
C PHE A 59 -3.49 -1.52 -19.41
N HIS A 60 -4.43 -0.68 -19.85
CA HIS A 60 -5.20 0.18 -18.95
C HIS A 60 -6.26 -0.61 -18.18
N MET A 61 -6.95 -1.54 -18.86
CA MET A 61 -7.89 -2.46 -18.19
C MET A 61 -7.17 -3.37 -17.18
N LEU A 62 -5.93 -3.80 -17.47
CA LEU A 62 -5.09 -4.54 -16.52
C LEU A 62 -4.71 -3.70 -15.29
N GLY A 63 -4.38 -2.42 -15.49
CA GLY A 63 -4.15 -1.48 -14.38
C GLY A 63 -5.40 -1.28 -13.51
N ILE A 64 -6.57 -1.14 -14.13
CA ILE A 64 -7.87 -1.07 -13.44
C ILE A 64 -8.13 -2.32 -12.59
N VAL A 65 -7.94 -3.51 -13.17
CA VAL A 65 -8.10 -4.79 -12.44
C VAL A 65 -7.13 -4.87 -11.26
N GLY A 66 -5.89 -4.39 -11.42
CA GLY A 66 -4.91 -4.33 -10.33
C GLY A 66 -5.33 -3.42 -9.18
N ILE A 67 -5.87 -2.23 -9.48
CA ILE A 67 -6.34 -1.27 -8.47
C ILE A 67 -7.57 -1.81 -7.74
N PHE A 68 -8.59 -2.26 -8.47
CA PHE A 68 -9.80 -2.81 -7.88
C PHE A 68 -9.52 -4.09 -7.09
N GLY A 69 -8.74 -5.01 -7.65
CA GLY A 69 -8.31 -6.23 -6.96
C GLY A 69 -7.51 -5.93 -5.69
N GLY A 70 -6.55 -5.01 -5.76
CA GLY A 70 -5.76 -4.57 -4.59
C GLY A 70 -6.63 -3.99 -3.48
N SER A 71 -7.60 -3.14 -3.82
CA SER A 71 -8.54 -2.57 -2.84
C SER A 71 -9.45 -3.63 -2.20
N LEU A 72 -9.92 -4.60 -2.99
CA LEU A 72 -10.76 -5.70 -2.52
C LEU A 72 -9.99 -6.60 -1.56
N PHE A 73 -8.78 -7.03 -1.93
CA PHE A 73 -7.96 -7.86 -1.06
C PHE A 73 -7.50 -7.12 0.20
N SER A 74 -7.24 -5.80 0.12
CA SER A 74 -6.94 -4.99 1.29
C SER A 74 -8.11 -4.95 2.27
N ALA A 75 -9.34 -4.71 1.78
CA ALA A 75 -10.54 -4.72 2.60
C ALA A 75 -10.82 -6.11 3.20
N MET A 76 -10.71 -7.16 2.38
CA MET A 76 -10.91 -8.55 2.82
C MET A 76 -9.91 -8.93 3.92
N PHE A 77 -8.62 -8.66 3.71
CA PHE A 77 -7.58 -8.98 4.69
C PHE A 77 -7.76 -8.20 6.00
N GLY A 78 -8.06 -6.90 5.92
CA GLY A 78 -8.38 -6.09 7.10
C GLY A 78 -9.60 -6.61 7.87
N SER A 79 -10.65 -7.02 7.16
CA SER A 79 -11.87 -7.59 7.78
C SER A 79 -11.61 -8.94 8.44
N MET A 80 -10.79 -9.80 7.81
CA MET A 80 -10.41 -11.10 8.33
C MET A 80 -9.65 -10.95 9.66
N LEU A 81 -8.59 -10.13 9.68
CA LEU A 81 -7.81 -9.89 10.88
C LEU A 81 -8.65 -9.28 12.00
N THR A 82 -9.54 -8.33 11.67
CA THR A 82 -10.42 -7.71 12.67
C THR A 82 -11.40 -8.71 13.27
N SER A 83 -11.87 -9.69 12.48
CA SER A 83 -12.83 -10.70 12.92
C SER A 83 -12.23 -11.79 13.82
N SER A 84 -10.92 -12.01 13.74
CA SER A 84 -10.21 -13.01 14.54
C SER A 84 -9.42 -12.43 15.71
N LEU A 85 -9.56 -11.13 16.01
CA LEU A 85 -8.91 -10.48 17.15
C LEU A 85 -9.25 -11.17 18.48
N ILE A 86 -8.22 -11.46 19.27
CA ILE A 86 -8.35 -11.94 20.64
C ILE A 86 -8.71 -10.74 21.52
N ARG A 87 -9.85 -10.81 22.20
CA ARG A 87 -10.34 -9.69 23.02
C ARG A 87 -9.62 -9.67 24.37
N GLU A 88 -8.79 -8.65 24.56
CA GLU A 88 -8.05 -8.39 25.81
C GLU A 88 -8.62 -7.19 26.62
N THR A 89 -9.70 -6.55 26.14
CA THR A 89 -10.33 -5.38 26.77
C THR A 89 -11.76 -5.64 27.24
N THR A 90 -12.25 -4.80 28.16
CA THR A 90 -13.62 -4.87 28.68
C THR A 90 -14.67 -4.47 27.64
N GLU A 91 -15.96 -4.74 27.89
CA GLU A 91 -17.05 -4.44 26.95
C GLU A 91 -17.15 -2.95 26.59
N ASN A 92 -16.82 -2.08 27.54
CA ASN A 92 -16.94 -0.63 27.43
C ASN A 92 -15.69 0.07 26.87
N GLU A 93 -14.67 -0.71 26.49
CA GLU A 93 -13.39 -0.21 25.96
C GLU A 93 -13.18 -0.67 24.51
N SER A 94 -12.44 0.11 23.73
CA SER A 94 -12.12 -0.25 22.34
C SER A 94 -11.24 -1.49 22.28
N THR A 95 -11.49 -2.38 21.31
CA THR A 95 -10.64 -3.56 21.03
C THR A 95 -9.19 -3.17 20.77
N ASN A 96 -8.94 -1.98 20.21
CA ASN A 96 -7.58 -1.49 19.93
C ASN A 96 -6.77 -1.22 21.21
N GLY A 97 -7.42 -0.99 22.35
CA GLY A 97 -6.76 -0.82 23.64
C GLY A 97 -6.07 -2.09 24.16
N GLY A 98 -6.41 -3.25 23.59
CA GLY A 98 -5.77 -4.53 23.89
C GLY A 98 -4.42 -4.71 23.19
N TYR A 99 -4.11 -3.91 22.16
CA TYR A 99 -2.83 -3.95 21.47
C TYR A 99 -1.76 -3.17 22.24
N ARG A 100 -0.59 -3.78 22.44
CA ARG A 100 0.61 -3.11 22.96
C ARG A 100 1.74 -3.25 21.96
N PHE A 101 2.46 -2.15 21.72
CA PHE A 101 3.68 -2.18 20.93
C PHE A 101 4.73 -3.03 21.67
N ASP A 102 5.50 -3.84 20.93
CA ASP A 102 6.51 -4.78 21.45
C ASP A 102 5.94 -6.00 22.24
N GLN A 103 4.69 -6.38 21.98
CA GLN A 103 4.13 -7.64 22.51
C GLN A 103 4.62 -8.85 21.69
N GLU A 104 4.94 -9.96 22.37
CA GLU A 104 5.40 -11.19 21.70
C GLU A 104 4.25 -12.08 21.20
N LYS A 105 3.04 -11.91 21.74
CA LYS A 105 1.88 -12.74 21.37
C LYS A 105 1.17 -12.19 20.13
N GLU A 106 0.70 -13.09 19.28
CA GLU A 106 -0.19 -12.72 18.19
C GLU A 106 -1.52 -12.18 18.73
N ILE A 107 -2.10 -11.21 18.01
CA ILE A 107 -3.30 -10.49 18.44
C ILE A 107 -4.60 -11.07 17.86
N TYR A 108 -4.47 -12.07 16.99
CA TYR A 108 -5.57 -12.78 16.35
C TYR A 108 -5.35 -14.29 16.49
N ASN A 109 -6.43 -15.07 16.32
CA ASN A 109 -6.42 -16.53 16.31
C ASN A 109 -6.06 -17.10 14.93
#